data_AF-A0A7J8LX89-F1
#
_entry.id   AF-A0A7J8LX89-F1
#
_cell.length_a   1.000
_cell.length_b   1.000
_cell.length_c   1.000
_cell.angle_alpha   90.00
_cell.angle_beta   90.00
_cell.angle_gamma   90.00
#
_symmetry.space_group_name_H-M   'P 1'
#
loop_
_entity.id
_entity.type
_entity.pdbx_description
1 polymer ?
#
loop_
_entity_poly.entity_id
_entity_poly.type
_entity_poly.pdbx_seq_one_letter_code
_entity_poly.pdbx_strand_id
1 'polypeptide(L)'
;MHPSNCDNLIICRTRDVELFESSIAVLVMIADVWSCGVTLYVMLVGAYPFEDPEDPKNFHKTIHRILNVQYSIPDYVHISPECRHLISRIFVADPSKRISIPEIRNHEWFLKNLPADLMDENTMNNQFEEADQPMQSVDEIMQIISEATIPAANTNSLNHYLTGSLDIDDDMEEDLDSDPELDIDSSGEIIYAM
;
A
#
# COMPACT_ATOMS: atom_id res chain seq x y z
N MET A 1 -42.99 4.81 -36.44
CA MET A 1 -42.80 3.93 -35.27
C MET A 1 -41.47 3.22 -35.46
N HIS A 2 -40.39 3.71 -34.85
CA HIS A 2 -39.10 3.04 -34.82
C HIS A 2 -38.37 3.51 -33.55
N PRO A 3 -38.23 2.66 -32.52
CA PRO A 3 -37.32 2.90 -31.41
C PRO A 3 -36.17 1.91 -31.53
N SER A 4 -34.99 2.35 -31.97
CA SER A 4 -33.77 1.52 -31.91
C SER A 4 -32.53 2.42 -31.96
N ASN A 5 -32.00 2.83 -30.79
CA ASN A 5 -30.54 3.02 -30.66
C ASN A 5 -29.98 3.33 -29.24
N CYS A 6 -30.79 3.41 -28.18
CA CYS A 6 -30.26 3.84 -26.88
C CYS A 6 -29.60 2.71 -26.05
N ASP A 7 -29.91 1.44 -26.32
CA ASP A 7 -29.45 0.32 -25.47
C ASP A 7 -28.00 -0.12 -25.76
N ASN A 8 -27.49 0.15 -26.97
CA ASN A 8 -26.12 -0.23 -27.34
C ASN A 8 -25.05 0.71 -26.76
N LEU A 9 -25.40 1.95 -26.42
CA LEU A 9 -24.43 2.93 -25.90
C LEU A 9 -24.15 2.74 -24.40
N ILE A 10 -25.12 2.24 -23.64
CA ILE A 10 -24.96 1.96 -22.21
C ILE A 10 -24.08 0.72 -22.01
N ILE A 11 -24.31 -0.34 -22.80
CA ILE A 11 -23.56 -1.62 -22.70
C ILE A 11 -22.08 -1.45 -23.05
N CYS A 12 -21.73 -0.62 -24.05
CA CYS A 12 -20.31 -0.33 -24.34
C CYS A 12 -19.63 0.40 -23.17
N ARG A 13 -20.33 1.36 -22.56
CA ARG A 13 -19.78 2.18 -21.47
C ARG A 13 -19.62 1.41 -20.15
N THR A 14 -20.42 0.37 -19.92
CA THR A 14 -20.25 -0.53 -18.75
C THR A 14 -19.11 -1.52 -18.95
N ARG A 15 -18.95 -2.05 -20.17
CA ARG A 15 -17.80 -2.92 -20.51
C ARG A 15 -16.46 -2.21 -20.37
N ASP A 16 -16.37 -0.93 -20.73
CA ASP A 16 -15.12 -0.17 -20.61
C ASP A 16 -14.71 0.06 -19.14
N VAL A 17 -15.67 0.22 -18.22
CA VAL A 17 -15.40 0.37 -16.78
C VAL A 17 -14.98 -0.96 -16.15
N GLU A 18 -15.69 -2.07 -16.44
CA GLU A 18 -15.30 -3.40 -15.94
C GLU A 18 -13.94 -3.85 -16.49
N LEU A 19 -13.63 -3.54 -17.75
CA LEU A 19 -12.32 -3.81 -18.34
C LEU A 19 -11.23 -2.95 -17.71
N PHE A 20 -11.52 -1.71 -17.34
CA PHE A 20 -10.59 -0.82 -16.65
C PHE A 20 -10.35 -1.26 -15.20
N GLU A 21 -11.38 -1.61 -14.45
CA GLU A 21 -11.28 -2.16 -13.10
C GLU A 21 -10.53 -3.49 -13.10
N SER A 22 -10.83 -4.38 -14.05
CA SER A 22 -10.10 -5.63 -14.25
C SER A 22 -8.62 -5.37 -14.58
N SER A 23 -8.33 -4.35 -15.38
CA SER A 23 -6.95 -3.95 -15.72
C SER A 23 -6.20 -3.38 -14.52
N ILE A 24 -6.85 -2.55 -13.69
CA ILE A 24 -6.26 -2.05 -12.45
C ILE A 24 -5.98 -3.19 -11.49
N ALA A 25 -6.93 -4.10 -11.29
CA ALA A 25 -6.74 -5.25 -10.40
C ALA A 25 -5.54 -6.11 -10.83
N VAL A 26 -5.40 -6.37 -12.14
CA VAL A 26 -4.24 -7.11 -12.68
C VAL A 26 -2.93 -6.36 -12.41
N LEU A 27 -2.89 -5.04 -12.60
CA LEU A 27 -1.69 -4.25 -12.31
C LEU A 27 -1.34 -4.24 -10.82
N VAL A 28 -2.34 -4.17 -9.93
CA VAL A 28 -2.15 -4.25 -8.48
C VAL A 28 -1.56 -5.61 -8.09
N MET A 29 -2.11 -6.72 -8.61
CA MET A 29 -1.54 -8.05 -8.34
C MET A 29 -0.10 -8.19 -8.83
N ILE A 30 0.25 -7.60 -9.98
CA ILE A 30 1.63 -7.61 -10.49
C ILE A 30 2.56 -6.74 -9.63
N ALA A 31 2.04 -5.67 -9.03
CA ALA A 31 2.77 -4.86 -8.05
C ALA A 31 2.99 -5.64 -6.75
N ASP A 32 2.02 -6.42 -6.27
CA ASP A 32 2.17 -7.28 -5.10
C ASP A 32 3.28 -8.32 -5.29
N VAL A 33 3.39 -8.91 -6.48
CA VAL A 33 4.51 -9.82 -6.82
C VAL A 33 5.86 -9.14 -6.61
N TRP A 34 6.00 -7.86 -6.99
CA TRP A 34 7.23 -7.10 -6.76
C TRP A 34 7.51 -6.94 -5.26
N SER A 35 6.51 -6.57 -4.48
CA SER A 35 6.61 -6.44 -3.02
C SER A 35 6.99 -7.76 -2.34
N CYS A 36 6.43 -8.89 -2.79
CA CYS A 36 6.85 -10.22 -2.36
C CYS A 36 8.32 -10.50 -2.70
N GLY A 37 8.79 -10.08 -3.88
CA GLY A 37 10.20 -10.17 -4.28
C GLY A 37 11.13 -9.34 -3.39
N VAL A 38 10.75 -8.12 -3.05
CA VAL A 38 11.50 -7.27 -2.10
C VAL A 38 11.59 -7.96 -0.74
N THR A 39 10.48 -8.48 -0.24
CA THR A 39 10.43 -9.20 1.05
C THR A 39 11.33 -10.44 1.02
N LEU A 40 11.24 -11.25 -0.04
CA LEU A 40 12.10 -12.42 -0.24
C LEU A 40 13.58 -12.03 -0.25
N TYR A 41 13.94 -10.97 -0.98
CA TYR A 41 15.31 -10.48 -1.05
C TYR A 41 15.81 -10.07 0.35
N VAL A 42 15.01 -9.32 1.11
CA VAL A 42 15.36 -8.88 2.46
C VAL A 42 15.55 -10.07 3.40
N MET A 43 14.70 -11.10 3.32
CA MET A 43 14.87 -12.32 4.12
C MET A 43 16.18 -13.07 3.81
N LEU A 44 16.67 -13.01 2.57
CA LEU A 44 17.89 -13.70 2.15
C LEU A 44 19.17 -12.89 2.38
N VAL A 45 19.11 -11.57 2.18
CA VAL A 45 20.29 -10.68 2.16
C VAL A 45 20.40 -9.83 3.42
N GLY A 46 19.28 -9.55 4.10
CA GLY A 46 19.23 -8.68 5.28
C GLY A 46 19.26 -7.17 4.97
N ALA A 47 19.14 -6.79 3.70
CA ALA A 47 19.11 -5.39 3.24
C ALA A 47 18.16 -5.23 2.06
N TYR A 48 17.70 -4.00 1.79
CA TYR A 48 16.82 -3.72 0.66
C TYR A 48 17.56 -3.80 -0.69
N PRO A 49 16.93 -4.35 -1.76
CA PRO A 49 17.60 -4.62 -3.04
C PRO A 49 18.05 -3.36 -3.79
N PHE A 50 17.34 -2.24 -3.63
CA PHE A 50 17.55 -1.01 -4.41
C PHE A 50 18.10 0.15 -3.57
N GLU A 51 18.22 -0.03 -2.26
CA GLU A 51 18.77 0.98 -1.35
C GLU A 51 20.29 1.00 -1.47
N ASP A 52 20.88 2.19 -1.38
CA ASP A 52 22.32 2.34 -1.31
C ASP A 52 22.81 2.06 0.12
N PRO A 53 23.67 1.04 0.34
CA PRO A 53 24.21 0.74 1.66
C PRO A 53 24.98 1.92 2.30
N GLU A 54 25.59 2.77 1.46
CA GLU A 54 26.40 3.90 1.93
C GLU A 54 25.57 5.17 2.18
N ASP A 55 24.39 5.28 1.55
CA ASP A 55 23.52 6.44 1.64
C ASP A 55 22.03 6.05 1.60
N PRO A 56 21.53 5.38 2.66
CA PRO A 56 20.20 4.77 2.67
C PRO A 56 19.05 5.79 2.62
N LYS A 57 19.31 7.05 2.98
CA LYS A 57 18.32 8.14 2.97
C LYS A 57 18.19 8.81 1.60
N ASN A 58 18.97 8.39 0.61
CA ASN A 58 18.94 8.93 -0.74
C ASN A 58 17.83 8.31 -1.58
N PHE A 59 16.59 8.76 -1.33
CA PHE A 59 15.42 8.27 -2.05
C PHE A 59 15.54 8.45 -3.57
N HIS A 60 16.20 9.53 -4.04
CA HIS A 60 16.39 9.74 -5.48
C HIS A 60 17.20 8.61 -6.12
N LYS A 61 18.30 8.20 -5.47
CA LYS A 61 19.13 7.07 -5.92
C LYS A 61 18.38 5.75 -5.85
N THR A 62 17.61 5.51 -4.77
CA THR A 62 16.79 4.31 -4.62
C THR A 62 15.73 4.20 -5.71
N ILE A 63 14.99 5.28 -6.00
CA ILE A 63 14.00 5.33 -7.09
C ILE A 63 14.66 5.10 -8.45
N HIS A 64 15.82 5.72 -8.71
CA HIS A 64 16.56 5.49 -9.94
C HIS A 64 16.94 4.00 -10.11
N ARG A 65 17.37 3.34 -9.03
CA ARG A 65 17.70 1.91 -9.05
C ARG A 65 16.47 1.03 -9.23
N ILE A 66 15.32 1.38 -8.66
CA ILE A 66 14.04 0.67 -8.88
C ILE A 66 13.65 0.73 -10.35
N LEU A 67 13.63 1.92 -10.96
CA LEU A 67 13.22 2.13 -12.35
C LEU A 67 14.12 1.38 -13.35
N ASN A 68 15.40 1.26 -13.04
CA ASN A 68 16.39 0.56 -13.86
C ASN A 68 16.62 -0.90 -13.42
N VAL A 69 15.90 -1.37 -12.39
CA VAL A 69 16.03 -2.73 -11.82
C VAL A 69 17.48 -3.08 -11.45
N GLN A 70 18.14 -2.15 -10.75
CA GLN A 70 19.54 -2.25 -10.35
C GLN A 70 19.68 -2.79 -8.92
N TYR A 71 19.76 -4.11 -8.81
CA TYR A 71 20.04 -4.84 -7.56
C TYR A 71 21.20 -5.83 -7.79
N SER A 72 21.89 -6.20 -6.71
CA SER A 72 22.95 -7.21 -6.75
C SER A 72 22.97 -8.01 -5.46
N ILE A 73 23.07 -9.34 -5.60
CA ILE A 73 23.15 -10.24 -4.46
C ILE A 73 24.64 -10.34 -4.07
N PRO A 74 25.03 -9.94 -2.85
CA PRO A 74 26.44 -9.94 -2.45
C PRO A 74 27.07 -11.33 -2.50
N ASP A 75 28.37 -11.41 -2.81
CA ASP A 75 29.09 -12.69 -3.00
C ASP A 75 29.14 -13.56 -1.74
N TYR A 76 29.05 -12.94 -0.56
CA TYR A 76 29.01 -13.64 0.72
C TYR A 76 27.66 -14.33 0.98
N VAL A 77 26.60 -13.98 0.23
CA VAL A 77 25.27 -14.58 0.37
C VAL A 77 25.15 -15.74 -0.63
N HIS A 78 25.17 -16.96 -0.11
CA HIS A 78 25.00 -18.16 -0.91
C HIS A 78 23.52 -18.52 -1.03
N ILE A 79 22.95 -18.31 -2.21
CA ILE A 79 21.61 -18.75 -2.58
C ILE A 79 21.65 -19.78 -3.72
N SER A 80 20.64 -20.64 -3.78
CA SER A 80 20.56 -21.63 -4.85
C SER A 80 20.32 -20.98 -6.23
N PRO A 81 20.73 -21.63 -7.34
CA PRO A 81 20.50 -21.11 -8.68
C PRO A 81 19.01 -20.87 -8.98
N GLU A 82 18.14 -21.74 -8.48
CA GLU A 82 16.69 -21.66 -8.66
C GLU A 82 16.12 -20.46 -7.90
N CYS A 83 16.64 -20.15 -6.72
CA CYS A 83 16.26 -18.96 -5.95
C CYS A 83 16.62 -17.68 -6.72
N ARG A 84 17.86 -17.62 -7.24
CA ARG A 84 18.34 -16.49 -8.05
C ARG A 84 17.50 -16.32 -9.32
N HIS A 85 17.13 -17.42 -9.96
CA HIS A 85 16.24 -17.42 -11.11
C HIS A 85 14.87 -16.83 -10.77
N LEU A 86 14.26 -17.26 -9.65
CA LEU A 86 12.97 -16.72 -9.20
C LEU A 86 13.04 -15.20 -8.96
N ILE A 87 14.05 -14.72 -8.23
CA ILE A 87 14.24 -13.28 -7.98
C ILE A 87 14.40 -12.51 -9.30
N SER A 88 15.16 -13.05 -10.25
CA SER A 88 15.35 -12.42 -11.57
C SER A 88 14.06 -12.32 -12.39
N ARG A 89 13.12 -13.25 -12.18
CA ARG A 89 11.81 -13.28 -12.84
C ARG A 89 10.79 -12.35 -12.16
N ILE A 90 10.98 -12.04 -10.88
CA ILE A 90 10.17 -11.07 -10.12
C ILE A 90 10.63 -9.63 -10.41
N PHE A 91 11.93 -9.37 -10.34
CA PHE A 91 12.50 -8.06 -10.63
C PHE A 91 12.66 -7.87 -12.14
N VAL A 92 11.52 -7.65 -12.79
CA VAL A 92 11.40 -7.30 -14.21
C VAL A 92 10.66 -5.95 -14.29
N ALA A 93 11.26 -4.99 -15.01
CA ALA A 93 10.73 -3.63 -15.14
C ALA A 93 9.34 -3.63 -15.79
N ASP A 94 9.20 -4.40 -16.88
CA ASP A 94 7.95 -4.56 -17.63
C ASP A 94 6.97 -5.46 -16.86
N PRO A 95 5.84 -4.92 -16.34
CA PRO A 95 4.87 -5.70 -15.58
C PRO A 95 4.29 -6.87 -16.37
N SER A 96 4.13 -6.72 -17.69
CA SER A 96 3.54 -7.76 -18.55
C SER A 96 4.45 -8.98 -18.73
N LYS A 97 5.75 -8.84 -18.43
CA LYS A 97 6.75 -9.90 -18.50
C LYS A 97 7.15 -10.43 -17.13
N ARG A 98 6.69 -9.77 -16.06
CA ARG A 98 6.94 -10.19 -14.68
C ARG A 98 6.23 -11.51 -14.43
N ILE A 99 6.89 -12.41 -13.71
CA ILE A 99 6.30 -13.68 -13.32
C ILE A 99 5.01 -13.46 -12.52
N SER A 100 3.99 -14.27 -12.77
CA SER A 100 2.71 -14.22 -12.08
C SER A 100 2.69 -15.14 -10.85
N ILE A 101 1.74 -14.93 -9.92
CA ILE A 101 1.58 -15.80 -8.74
C ILE A 101 1.38 -17.28 -9.12
N PRO A 102 0.56 -17.65 -10.12
CA PRO A 102 0.44 -19.04 -10.55
C PRO A 102 1.77 -19.63 -11.05
N GLU A 103 2.58 -18.85 -11.77
CA GLU A 103 3.91 -19.30 -12.21
C GLU A 103 4.87 -19.45 -11.01
N ILE A 104 4.82 -18.55 -10.02
CA ILE A 104 5.59 -18.66 -8.78
C ILE A 104 5.22 -19.93 -8.02
N ARG A 105 3.92 -20.23 -7.85
CA ARG A 105 3.43 -21.44 -7.18
C ARG A 105 3.93 -22.73 -7.84
N ASN A 106 4.22 -22.69 -9.14
CA ASN A 106 4.78 -23.80 -9.91
C ASN A 106 6.31 -23.75 -10.06
N HIS A 107 6.98 -22.73 -9.51
CA HIS A 107 8.42 -22.57 -9.65
C HIS A 107 9.17 -23.58 -8.77
N GLU A 108 10.23 -24.19 -9.31
CA GLU A 108 10.99 -25.25 -8.64
C GLU A 108 11.46 -24.87 -7.23
N TRP A 109 11.94 -23.63 -7.07
CA TRP A 109 12.36 -23.11 -5.77
C TRP A 109 11.20 -23.04 -4.75
N PHE A 110 9.99 -22.68 -5.19
CA PHE A 110 8.82 -22.54 -4.32
C PHE A 110 8.27 -23.90 -3.89
N LEU A 111 8.28 -24.87 -4.80
CA LEU A 111 7.80 -26.23 -4.53
C LEU A 111 8.74 -27.03 -3.60
N LYS A 112 10.00 -26.62 -3.47
CA LYS A 112 10.98 -27.32 -2.66
C LYS A 112 10.67 -27.21 -1.17
N ASN A 113 10.36 -28.34 -0.54
CA ASN A 113 9.96 -28.45 0.88
C ASN A 113 8.67 -27.68 1.22
N LEU A 114 7.78 -27.46 0.24
CA LEU A 114 6.50 -26.82 0.50
C LEU A 114 5.64 -27.75 1.39
N PRO A 115 5.19 -27.30 2.58
CA PRO A 115 4.29 -28.07 3.43
C PRO A 115 2.98 -28.40 2.69
N ALA A 116 2.48 -29.62 2.86
CA ALA A 116 1.26 -30.09 2.17
C ALA A 116 0.04 -29.21 2.49
N ASP A 117 -0.02 -28.66 3.70
CA ASP A 117 -1.12 -27.81 4.18
C ASP A 117 -1.24 -26.48 3.40
N LEU A 118 -0.15 -26.02 2.78
CA LEU A 118 -0.12 -24.82 1.94
C LEU A 118 -0.42 -25.12 0.45
N MET A 119 -0.51 -26.40 0.07
CA MET A 119 -0.80 -26.81 -1.30
C MET A 119 -2.30 -26.92 -1.59
N ASP A 120 -3.14 -26.97 -0.55
CA ASP A 120 -4.57 -27.14 -0.67
C ASP A 120 -5.32 -25.99 0.01
N GLU A 121 -5.95 -25.12 -0.80
CA GLU A 121 -6.72 -23.98 -0.29
C GLU A 121 -7.93 -24.45 0.56
N ASN A 122 -8.40 -25.69 0.40
CA ASN A 122 -9.42 -26.28 1.29
C ASN A 122 -8.86 -26.67 2.67
N THR A 123 -7.57 -26.98 2.78
CA THR A 123 -6.94 -27.38 4.05
C THR A 123 -6.59 -26.15 4.90
N MET A 124 -6.20 -25.03 4.29
CA MET A 124 -5.94 -23.77 4.99
C MET A 124 -7.18 -23.20 5.72
N ASN A 125 -8.39 -23.38 5.15
CA ASN A 125 -9.65 -22.98 5.79
C ASN A 125 -9.98 -23.78 7.06
N ASN A 126 -9.34 -24.94 7.28
CA ASN A 126 -9.62 -25.80 8.43
C ASN A 126 -8.61 -25.64 9.58
N GLN A 127 -7.52 -24.88 9.41
CA GLN A 127 -6.45 -24.76 10.43
C GLN A 127 -6.53 -23.51 11.30
N PHE A 128 -7.38 -22.55 10.96
CA PHE A 128 -7.67 -21.44 11.86
C PHE A 128 -8.91 -21.81 12.68
N GLU A 129 -8.70 -22.29 13.91
CA GLU A 129 -9.70 -22.11 14.97
C GLU A 129 -9.79 -20.59 15.21
N GLU A 130 -10.62 -19.92 14.42
CA GLU A 130 -11.08 -18.58 14.72
C GLU A 130 -11.65 -18.65 16.14
N ALA A 131 -11.16 -17.77 17.04
CA ALA A 131 -11.74 -17.67 18.37
C ALA A 131 -13.27 -17.58 18.23
N ASP A 132 -14.03 -18.13 19.18
CA ASP A 132 -15.52 -18.23 19.27
C ASP A 132 -16.30 -16.90 19.08
N GLN A 133 -15.72 -15.87 18.49
CA GLN A 133 -16.37 -14.67 18.02
C GLN A 133 -17.40 -15.06 16.95
N PRO A 134 -18.70 -14.80 17.20
CA PRO A 134 -19.71 -15.05 16.21
C PRO A 134 -19.43 -14.18 14.98
N MET A 135 -19.37 -14.80 13.81
CA MET A 135 -19.24 -14.09 12.54
C MET A 135 -20.39 -13.08 12.42
N GLN A 136 -20.06 -11.79 12.39
CA GLN A 136 -21.05 -10.72 12.30
C GLN A 136 -21.75 -10.76 10.93
N SER A 137 -23.05 -10.49 10.91
CA SER A 137 -23.76 -10.37 9.64
C SER A 137 -23.32 -9.10 8.89
N VAL A 138 -23.40 -9.12 7.55
CA VAL A 138 -23.08 -7.93 6.73
C VAL A 138 -23.91 -6.72 7.15
N ASP A 139 -25.18 -6.93 7.51
CA ASP A 139 -26.07 -5.86 7.98
C ASP A 139 -25.61 -5.26 9.31
N GLU A 140 -25.18 -6.11 10.25
CA GLU A 140 -24.62 -5.68 11.54
C GLU A 140 -23.31 -4.91 11.37
N ILE A 141 -22.42 -5.38 10.47
CA ILE A 141 -21.17 -4.69 10.13
C ILE A 141 -21.48 -3.29 9.58
N MET A 142 -22.42 -3.19 8.64
CA MET A 142 -22.81 -1.90 8.04
C MET A 142 -23.46 -0.97 9.07
N GLN A 143 -24.24 -1.52 10.00
CA GLN A 143 -24.84 -0.76 11.09
C GLN A 143 -23.76 -0.17 12.01
N ILE A 144 -22.78 -0.97 12.43
CA ILE A 144 -21.66 -0.51 13.27
C ILE A 144 -20.86 0.59 12.57
N ILE A 145 -20.56 0.42 11.27
CA ILE A 145 -19.87 1.44 10.48
C ILE A 145 -20.69 2.73 10.46
N SER A 146 -22.01 2.66 10.25
CA SER A 146 -22.87 3.85 10.23
C SER A 146 -22.91 4.56 11.59
N GLU A 147 -22.95 3.81 12.68
CA GLU A 147 -22.96 4.36 14.04
C GLU A 147 -21.63 5.04 14.38
N ALA A 148 -20.51 4.44 13.98
CA ALA A 148 -19.17 4.99 14.20
C ALA A 148 -18.91 6.33 13.48
N THR A 149 -19.76 6.72 12.51
CA THR A 149 -19.68 8.04 11.88
C THR A 149 -20.27 9.18 12.74
N ILE A 150 -21.02 8.85 13.80
CA ILE A 150 -21.67 9.83 14.68
C ILE A 150 -20.69 10.22 15.80
N PRO A 151 -20.22 11.48 15.87
CA PRO A 151 -19.34 11.92 16.95
C PRO A 151 -20.09 11.96 18.29
N ALA A 152 -19.41 11.61 19.39
CA ALA A 152 -19.99 11.60 20.73
C ALA A 152 -20.52 13.00 21.13
N ALA A 153 -21.77 13.06 21.59
CA ALA A 153 -22.55 14.30 21.76
C ALA A 153 -22.05 15.29 22.85
N ASN A 154 -20.92 15.08 23.52
CA ASN A 154 -20.52 15.89 24.69
C ASN A 154 -19.06 16.41 24.74
N THR A 155 -18.30 16.37 23.64
CA THR A 155 -16.93 16.95 23.63
C THR A 155 -16.90 18.48 23.69
N ASN A 156 -18.02 19.15 23.40
CA ASN A 156 -18.09 20.62 23.47
C ASN A 156 -18.05 21.18 24.90
N SER A 157 -18.39 20.40 25.93
CA SER A 157 -18.28 20.88 27.31
C SER A 157 -16.86 20.79 27.87
N LEU A 158 -16.05 19.81 27.46
CA LEU A 158 -14.72 19.61 28.06
C LEU A 158 -13.69 20.66 27.57
N ASN A 159 -13.80 21.11 26.32
CA ASN A 159 -12.93 22.15 25.77
C ASN A 159 -13.15 23.53 26.43
N HIS A 160 -14.32 23.78 27.01
CA HIS A 160 -14.60 25.05 27.71
C HIS A 160 -14.06 25.06 29.15
N TYR A 161 -13.77 23.90 29.77
CA TYR A 161 -13.25 23.84 31.14
C TYR A 161 -11.72 23.89 31.23
N LEU A 162 -10.98 23.50 30.19
CA LEU A 162 -9.51 23.63 30.20
C LEU A 162 -9.00 25.05 29.89
N THR A 163 -9.77 25.87 29.17
CA THR A 163 -9.35 27.24 28.79
C THR A 163 -9.71 28.33 29.80
N GLY A 164 -10.43 28.00 30.88
CA GLY A 164 -11.06 28.99 31.77
C GLY A 164 -10.76 28.84 33.26
N SER A 165 -9.66 28.17 33.65
CA SER A 165 -9.38 27.96 35.09
C SER A 165 -7.91 27.97 35.49
N LEU A 166 -7.14 28.95 34.98
CA LEU A 166 -5.91 29.40 35.63
C LEU A 166 -5.83 30.93 35.56
N ASP A 167 -6.69 31.59 36.34
CA ASP A 167 -6.43 32.95 36.81
C ASP A 167 -5.34 32.86 37.89
N ILE A 168 -4.09 33.14 37.50
CA ILE A 168 -3.00 33.48 38.42
C ILE A 168 -2.56 34.89 38.03
N ASP A 169 -2.96 35.85 38.85
CA ASP A 169 -2.55 37.25 38.76
C ASP A 169 -1.05 37.42 39.11
N ASP A 170 -0.52 38.51 38.58
CA ASP A 170 0.64 39.32 38.98
C ASP A 170 2.08 38.97 38.53
N ASP A 171 2.59 39.93 37.75
CA ASP A 171 3.95 40.48 37.73
C ASP A 171 5.10 39.68 37.10
N MET A 172 5.34 39.93 35.80
CA MET A 172 6.68 40.31 35.33
C MET A 172 6.62 40.93 33.94
N GLU A 173 7.00 42.19 33.83
CA GLU A 173 7.36 42.82 32.56
C GLU A 173 8.65 42.22 32.00
N GLU A 174 8.71 42.01 30.68
CA GLU A 174 9.95 42.14 29.92
C GLU A 174 9.61 42.39 28.43
N ASP A 175 9.94 43.61 28.00
CA ASP A 175 10.01 44.08 26.62
C ASP A 175 10.78 43.12 25.72
N LEU A 176 10.20 42.73 24.57
CA LEU A 176 10.96 42.38 23.38
C LEU A 176 10.14 42.75 22.13
N ASP A 177 10.53 43.86 21.51
CA ASP A 177 10.11 44.29 20.17
C ASP A 177 10.28 43.15 19.15
N SER A 178 9.22 42.83 18.39
CA SER A 178 9.33 42.05 17.15
C SER A 178 8.23 42.46 16.16
N ASP A 179 8.66 43.32 15.25
CA ASP A 179 8.18 43.66 13.91
C ASP A 179 7.13 42.75 13.25
N PRO A 180 6.07 43.28 12.57
CA PRO A 180 5.19 42.48 11.75
C PRO A 180 5.63 42.53 10.27
N GLU A 181 6.53 41.64 9.86
CA GLU A 181 6.69 41.27 8.44
C GLU A 181 6.38 39.77 8.27
N LEU A 182 5.13 39.46 7.95
CA LEU A 182 4.77 38.18 7.36
C LEU A 182 4.42 38.44 5.89
N ASP A 183 5.39 38.13 5.02
CA ASP A 183 5.23 38.02 3.58
C ASP A 183 4.10 37.01 3.26
N ILE A 184 2.96 37.54 2.83
CA ILE A 184 1.92 36.78 2.15
C ILE A 184 2.30 36.72 0.68
N ASP A 185 3.06 35.70 0.28
CA ASP A 185 2.96 35.12 -1.06
C ASP A 185 3.40 33.64 -1.06
N SER A 186 2.53 32.76 -0.57
CA SER A 186 2.62 31.33 -0.91
C SER A 186 1.82 31.11 -2.18
N SER A 187 2.45 31.42 -3.31
CA SER A 187 2.00 31.07 -4.65
C SER A 187 2.08 29.54 -4.81
N GLY A 188 0.95 28.88 -4.55
CA GLY A 188 0.71 27.51 -4.98
C GLY A 188 0.55 27.47 -6.50
N GLU A 189 1.65 27.28 -7.23
CA GLU A 189 1.63 27.01 -8.66
C GLU A 189 1.20 25.55 -8.89
N ILE A 190 -0.05 25.36 -9.33
CA ILE A 190 -0.54 24.10 -9.86
C ILE A 190 -0.27 24.10 -11.36
N ILE A 191 0.74 23.35 -11.80
CA ILE A 191 0.98 23.09 -13.22
C ILE A 191 0.09 21.93 -13.66
N TYR A 192 -0.97 22.23 -14.43
CA TYR A 192 -1.62 21.26 -15.30
C TYR A 192 -0.90 21.26 -16.65
N ALA A 193 -0.34 20.12 -17.03
CA ALA A 193 0.11 19.87 -18.39
C ALA A 193 -1.11 19.67 -19.30
N MET A 194 -1.06 20.32 -20.46
CA MET A 194 -2.01 20.19 -21.56
C MET A 194 -1.80 18.86 -22.31
#